data_AF-A0A7S1D2A8-F1
#
_entry.id   AF-A0A7S1D2A8-F1
#
_cell.length_a   1.000
_cell.length_b   1.000
_cell.length_c   1.000
_cell.angle_alpha   90.00
_cell.angle_beta   90.00
_cell.angle_gamma   90.00
#
_symmetry.space_group_name_H-M   'P 1'
#
loop_
_entity.id
_entity.type
_entity.pdbx_description
1 polymer ?
#
loop_
_entity_poly.entity_id
_entity_poly.type
_entity_poly.pdbx_seq_one_letter_code
_entity_poly.pdbx_strand_id
1 'polypeptide(L)'
;QFGLHAVKAMRFIFDTATGWKNDSISTRQILNRVIYLETVAAVPGMVAAIVRHFRSLRTMQRDGGLLQMFLEEANNERMHLLTFVRMKDPSTLFRAAVIGGQFGFGTIFLMAYIISPQFCHRFVGYIEEEACSTYTKIIDAIETAPEGSELAQWRHESAPKIAISYWKLGTDGTVLDMIKAVRADEAEHRDVNHLVSGLEEGQFNPLYDPQAKLDTMLLKYVKDIMEKPQRSQ
;
A
#
# COMPACT_ATOMS: atom_id res chain seq x y z
N GLN A 1 -17.02 10.79 10.65
CA GLN A 1 -16.47 11.72 11.66
C GLN A 1 -15.52 11.02 12.62
N PHE A 2 -15.91 9.97 13.37
CA PHE A 2 -15.02 9.29 14.33
C PHE A 2 -13.68 8.80 13.73
N GLY A 3 -13.70 8.10 12.59
CA GLY A 3 -12.47 7.61 11.93
C GLY A 3 -11.45 8.70 11.59
N LEU A 4 -11.91 9.86 11.12
CA LEU A 4 -11.03 11.00 10.82
C LEU A 4 -10.33 11.52 12.09
N HIS A 5 -11.06 11.65 13.19
CA HIS A 5 -10.48 12.10 14.46
C HIS A 5 -9.45 11.11 15.00
N ALA A 6 -9.71 9.80 14.86
CA ALA A 6 -8.76 8.76 15.23
C ALA A 6 -7.47 8.86 14.42
N VAL A 7 -7.57 9.02 13.09
CA VAL A 7 -6.39 9.19 12.22
C VAL A 7 -5.61 10.46 12.57
N LYS A 8 -6.28 11.60 12.76
CA LYS A 8 -5.62 12.85 13.16
C LYS A 8 -4.91 12.72 14.52
N ALA A 9 -5.51 12.03 15.49
CA ALA A 9 -4.90 11.78 16.79
C ALA A 9 -3.67 10.87 16.68
N MET A 10 -3.76 9.77 15.92
CA MET A 10 -2.61 8.89 15.67
C MET A 10 -1.48 9.61 14.96
N ARG A 11 -1.80 10.41 13.93
CA ARG A 11 -0.81 11.24 13.23
C ARG A 11 -0.12 12.20 14.19
N PHE A 12 -0.88 12.90 15.03
CA PHE A 12 -0.31 13.82 16.01
C PHE A 12 0.64 13.13 17.00
N ILE A 13 0.23 11.97 17.53
CA ILE A 13 1.07 11.17 18.46
C ILE A 13 2.34 10.71 17.76
N PHE A 14 2.22 10.16 16.55
CA PHE A 14 3.35 9.65 15.78
C PHE A 14 4.31 10.75 15.36
N ASP A 15 3.80 11.88 14.85
CA ASP A 15 4.62 13.03 14.45
C ASP A 15 5.37 13.60 15.67
N THR A 16 4.71 13.68 16.83
CA THR A 16 5.34 14.13 18.08
C THR A 16 6.43 13.16 18.56
N ALA A 17 6.14 11.85 18.58
CA ALA A 17 7.08 10.82 19.04
C ALA A 17 8.31 10.68 18.13
N THR A 18 8.15 10.92 16.83
CA THR A 18 9.22 10.82 15.83
C THR A 18 9.94 12.14 15.55
N GLY A 19 9.46 13.24 16.14
CA GLY A 19 10.02 14.58 15.90
C GLY A 19 9.81 15.07 14.47
N TRP A 20 8.74 14.63 13.80
CA TRP A 20 8.37 15.08 12.47
C TRP A 20 7.80 16.51 12.53
N LYS A 21 8.56 17.49 12.02
CA LYS A 21 8.18 18.91 11.95
C LYS A 21 8.34 19.41 10.53
N ASN A 22 7.42 20.27 10.08
CA ASN A 22 7.40 20.77 8.70
C ASN A 22 8.66 21.60 8.35
N ASP A 23 9.31 22.23 9.33
CA ASP A 23 10.36 23.22 9.10
C ASP A 23 11.77 22.63 8.99
N SER A 24 11.93 21.31 9.23
CA SER A 24 13.22 20.63 9.15
C SER A 24 13.03 19.17 8.76
N ILE A 25 12.95 18.92 7.45
CA ILE A 25 12.81 17.57 6.88
C ILE A 25 14.16 17.14 6.30
N SER A 26 14.79 16.13 6.90
CA SER A 26 15.99 15.46 6.37
C SER A 26 15.66 14.14 5.69
N THR A 27 16.52 13.69 4.78
CA THR A 27 16.48 12.35 4.16
C THR A 27 16.34 11.24 5.21
N ARG A 28 17.10 11.33 6.31
CA ARG A 28 17.06 10.37 7.42
C ARG A 28 15.68 10.32 8.09
N GLN A 29 15.06 11.46 8.33
CA GLN A 29 13.72 11.54 8.91
C GLN A 29 12.67 10.99 7.95
N ILE A 30 12.74 11.35 6.67
CA ILE A 30 11.86 10.81 5.62
C ILE A 30 11.96 9.29 5.61
N LEU A 31 13.16 8.73 5.44
CA LEU A 31 13.36 7.29 5.33
C LEU A 31 12.93 6.54 6.61
N ASN A 32 13.19 7.09 7.81
CA ASN A 32 12.67 6.48 9.05
C ASN A 32 11.14 6.43 9.07
N ARG A 33 10.50 7.55 8.67
CA ARG A 33 9.06 7.69 8.68
C ARG A 33 8.39 6.73 7.70
N VAL A 34 8.75 6.82 6.43
CA VAL A 34 8.10 6.03 5.38
C VAL A 34 8.35 4.55 5.63
N ILE A 35 9.60 4.11 5.87
CA ILE A 35 9.89 2.70 6.14
C ILE A 35 9.05 2.15 7.30
N TYR A 36 8.84 2.94 8.37
CA TYR A 36 8.01 2.47 9.48
C TYR A 36 6.54 2.38 9.06
N LEU A 37 6.00 3.44 8.47
CA LEU A 37 4.59 3.51 8.10
C LEU A 37 4.22 2.46 7.03
N GLU A 38 5.07 2.23 6.02
CA GLU A 38 4.85 1.20 4.99
C GLU A 38 4.77 -0.22 5.57
N THR A 39 5.46 -0.49 6.70
CA THR A 39 5.33 -1.81 7.38
C THR A 39 3.95 -2.02 8.00
N VAL A 40 3.23 -0.94 8.30
CA VAL A 40 1.89 -0.95 8.89
C VAL A 40 0.83 -0.80 7.80
N ALA A 41 1.07 0.01 6.77
CA ALA A 41 0.17 0.24 5.64
C ALA A 41 -0.14 -1.05 4.85
N ALA A 42 0.80 -1.99 4.77
CA ALA A 42 0.55 -3.29 4.14
C ALA A 42 -0.41 -4.22 4.92
N VAL A 43 -0.76 -3.90 6.18
CA VAL A 43 -1.56 -4.79 7.05
C VAL A 43 -3.06 -4.76 6.74
N PRO A 44 -3.72 -3.59 6.60
CA PRO A 44 -5.16 -3.50 6.34
C PRO A 44 -5.64 -4.29 5.12
N GLY A 45 -5.01 -4.10 3.96
CA GLY A 45 -5.36 -4.83 2.72
C GLY A 45 -5.24 -6.34 2.90
N MET A 46 -4.18 -6.81 3.59
CA MET A 46 -4.00 -8.24 3.87
C MET A 46 -5.08 -8.79 4.80
N VAL A 47 -5.42 -8.05 5.87
CA VAL A 47 -6.51 -8.43 6.79
C VAL A 47 -7.84 -8.49 6.06
N ALA A 48 -8.14 -7.48 5.23
CA ALA A 48 -9.35 -7.44 4.42
C ALA A 48 -9.42 -8.67 3.48
N ALA A 49 -8.33 -8.97 2.77
CA ALA A 49 -8.23 -10.12 1.89
C ALA A 49 -8.44 -11.45 2.64
N ILE A 50 -7.80 -11.66 3.80
CA ILE A 50 -7.94 -12.89 4.60
C ILE A 50 -9.38 -13.08 5.09
N VAL A 51 -9.99 -12.03 5.66
CA VAL A 51 -11.36 -12.13 6.19
C VAL A 51 -12.35 -12.42 5.08
N ARG A 52 -12.21 -11.75 3.92
CA ARG A 52 -13.04 -11.99 2.74
C ARG A 52 -12.81 -13.36 2.12
N HIS A 53 -11.57 -13.84 2.09
CA HIS A 53 -11.22 -15.17 1.63
C HIS A 53 -11.94 -16.25 2.45
N PHE A 54 -11.79 -16.24 3.77
CA PHE A 54 -12.47 -17.21 4.63
C PHE A 54 -13.99 -17.09 4.59
N ARG A 55 -14.51 -15.87 4.40
CA ARG A 55 -15.94 -15.68 4.18
C ARG A 55 -16.41 -16.35 2.89
N SER A 56 -15.74 -16.12 1.77
CA SER A 56 -16.08 -16.73 0.47
C SER A 56 -16.05 -18.26 0.57
N LEU A 57 -15.03 -18.83 1.23
CA LEU A 57 -14.91 -20.27 1.45
C LEU A 57 -16.05 -20.84 2.32
N ARG A 58 -16.39 -20.19 3.44
CA ARG A 58 -17.42 -20.71 4.36
C ARG A 58 -18.85 -20.53 3.84
N THR A 59 -19.09 -19.54 2.97
CA THR A 59 -20.41 -19.32 2.36
C THR A 59 -20.55 -19.92 0.97
N MET A 60 -19.46 -20.43 0.38
CA MET A 60 -19.43 -20.98 -0.99
C MET A 60 -19.89 -19.96 -2.05
N GLN A 61 -19.61 -18.67 -1.83
CA GLN A 61 -20.02 -17.56 -2.69
C GLN A 61 -18.82 -16.86 -3.32
N ARG A 62 -19.02 -16.27 -4.50
CA ARG A 62 -18.02 -15.41 -5.14
C ARG A 62 -17.82 -14.13 -4.33
N ASP A 63 -16.57 -13.69 -4.23
CA ASP A 63 -16.20 -12.46 -3.53
C ASP A 63 -16.54 -11.18 -4.33
N GLY A 64 -16.57 -11.28 -5.66
CA GLY A 64 -16.83 -10.14 -6.53
C GLY A 64 -15.61 -9.29 -6.87
N GLY A 65 -14.40 -9.76 -6.58
CA GLY A 65 -13.14 -9.15 -7.03
C GLY A 65 -12.48 -8.19 -6.05
N LEU A 66 -13.04 -8.00 -4.85
CA LEU A 66 -12.47 -7.15 -3.80
C LEU A 66 -11.28 -7.81 -3.10
N LEU A 67 -11.29 -9.13 -2.93
CA LEU A 67 -10.19 -9.89 -2.34
C LEU A 67 -8.87 -9.66 -3.11
N GLN A 68 -8.91 -9.80 -4.43
CA GLN A 68 -7.72 -9.63 -5.27
C GLN A 68 -7.19 -8.20 -5.21
N MET A 69 -8.08 -7.22 -5.27
CA MET A 69 -7.75 -5.81 -5.10
C MET A 69 -7.02 -5.54 -3.79
N PHE A 70 -7.54 -6.00 -2.64
CA PHE A 70 -6.88 -5.75 -1.35
C PHE A 70 -5.57 -6.53 -1.16
N LEU A 71 -5.43 -7.67 -1.82
CA LEU A 71 -4.15 -8.38 -1.87
C LEU A 71 -3.13 -7.63 -2.73
N GLU A 72 -3.57 -6.95 -3.78
CA GLU A 72 -2.73 -6.10 -4.62
C GLU A 72 -2.31 -4.83 -3.90
N GLU A 73 -3.23 -4.16 -3.20
CA GLU A 73 -2.95 -3.03 -2.30
C GLU A 73 -1.88 -3.42 -1.27
N ALA A 74 -2.08 -4.51 -0.51
CA ALA A 74 -1.09 -4.97 0.47
C ALA A 74 0.28 -5.32 -0.15
N ASN A 75 0.29 -5.81 -1.38
CA ASN A 75 1.54 -6.06 -2.11
C ASN A 75 2.20 -4.76 -2.59
N ASN A 76 1.43 -3.78 -3.02
CA ASN A 76 1.90 -2.47 -3.45
C ASN A 76 2.58 -1.74 -2.28
N GLU A 77 1.94 -1.67 -1.12
CA GLU A 77 2.53 -1.12 0.12
C GLU A 77 3.83 -1.84 0.52
N ARG A 78 3.86 -3.17 0.37
CA ARG A 78 5.08 -3.94 0.59
C ARG A 78 6.18 -3.56 -0.40
N MET A 79 5.84 -3.18 -1.64
CA MET A 79 6.81 -2.69 -2.63
C MET A 79 7.30 -1.28 -2.29
N HIS A 80 6.49 -0.43 -1.67
CA HIS A 80 6.94 0.84 -1.06
C HIS A 80 8.05 0.57 -0.04
N LEU A 81 7.75 -0.28 0.95
CA LEU A 81 8.70 -0.68 1.99
C LEU A 81 10.01 -1.21 1.38
N LEU A 82 9.90 -2.22 0.50
CA LEU A 82 11.07 -2.90 -0.08
C LEU A 82 11.92 -1.98 -0.95
N THR A 83 11.34 -0.91 -1.48
CA THR A 83 12.04 0.14 -2.19
C THR A 83 12.83 1.02 -1.22
N PHE A 84 12.19 1.57 -0.18
CA PHE A 84 12.86 2.49 0.74
C PHE A 84 13.95 1.83 1.59
N VAL A 85 13.83 0.55 1.94
CA VAL A 85 14.92 -0.18 2.64
C VAL A 85 16.17 -0.39 1.77
N ARG A 86 16.11 -0.17 0.44
CA ARG A 86 17.33 -0.12 -0.39
C ARG A 86 18.11 1.17 -0.22
N MET A 87 17.48 2.21 0.30
CA MET A 87 18.11 3.51 0.56
C MET A 87 18.59 3.63 2.00
N LYS A 88 18.16 2.72 2.89
CA LYS A 88 18.53 2.74 4.31
C LYS A 88 18.40 1.36 4.93
N ASP A 89 19.41 0.96 5.68
CA ASP A 89 19.32 -0.23 6.55
C ASP A 89 18.75 0.14 7.93
N PRO A 90 17.56 -0.34 8.31
CA PRO A 90 16.97 -0.06 9.61
C PRO A 90 17.65 -0.87 10.72
N SER A 91 17.89 -0.22 11.87
CA SER A 91 18.53 -0.84 13.03
C SER A 91 17.68 -1.94 13.67
N THR A 92 18.30 -2.79 14.50
CA THR A 92 17.60 -3.85 15.24
C THR A 92 16.48 -3.31 16.13
N LEU A 93 16.69 -2.17 16.79
CA LEU A 93 15.65 -1.54 17.61
C LEU A 93 14.47 -1.08 16.75
N PHE A 94 14.73 -0.52 15.56
CA PHE A 94 13.68 -0.14 14.62
C PHE A 94 12.87 -1.35 14.17
N ARG A 95 13.56 -2.46 13.81
CA ARG A 95 12.91 -3.71 13.42
C ARG A 95 12.07 -4.32 14.56
N ALA A 96 12.53 -4.23 15.81
CA ALA A 96 11.73 -4.63 16.96
C ALA A 96 10.47 -3.77 17.13
N ALA A 97 10.57 -2.45 16.90
CA ALA A 97 9.42 -1.55 16.92
C ALA A 97 8.41 -1.85 15.79
N VAL A 98 8.88 -2.29 14.62
CA VAL A 98 8.01 -2.77 13.53
C VAL A 98 7.21 -3.99 13.97
N ILE A 99 7.86 -4.99 14.58
CA ILE A 99 7.18 -6.19 15.09
C ILE A 99 6.10 -5.81 16.11
N GLY A 100 6.42 -4.95 17.07
CA GLY A 100 5.47 -4.47 18.07
C GLY A 100 4.30 -3.70 17.44
N GLY A 101 4.60 -2.82 16.48
CA GLY A 101 3.60 -2.04 15.74
C GLY A 101 2.65 -2.94 14.94
N GLN A 102 3.18 -3.88 14.17
CA GLN A 102 2.39 -4.83 13.38
C GLN A 102 1.53 -5.73 14.26
N PHE A 103 2.06 -6.24 15.37
CA PHE A 103 1.28 -7.07 16.29
C PHE A 103 0.13 -6.28 16.92
N GLY A 104 0.41 -5.09 17.45
CA GLY A 104 -0.59 -4.23 18.09
C GLY A 104 -1.65 -3.74 17.11
N PHE A 105 -1.23 -3.08 16.03
CA PHE A 105 -2.14 -2.54 15.01
C PHE A 105 -2.90 -3.65 14.30
N GLY A 106 -2.22 -4.71 13.85
CA GLY A 106 -2.84 -5.81 13.12
C GLY A 106 -3.90 -6.54 13.93
N THR A 107 -3.66 -6.78 15.22
CA THR A 107 -4.66 -7.41 16.10
C THR A 107 -5.89 -6.52 16.28
N ILE A 108 -5.70 -5.23 16.59
CA ILE A 108 -6.81 -4.28 16.77
C ILE A 108 -7.59 -4.13 15.47
N PHE A 109 -6.89 -3.98 14.35
CA PHE A 109 -7.51 -3.79 13.04
C PHE A 109 -8.28 -5.04 12.59
N LEU A 110 -7.75 -6.25 12.81
CA LEU A 110 -8.47 -7.50 12.54
C LEU A 110 -9.79 -7.57 13.31
N MET A 111 -9.75 -7.29 14.62
CA MET A 111 -10.95 -7.29 15.45
C MET A 111 -11.96 -6.23 14.98
N ALA A 112 -11.49 -5.02 14.68
CA ALA A 112 -12.32 -3.95 14.15
C ALA A 112 -12.94 -4.33 12.79
N TYR A 113 -12.18 -4.98 11.90
CA TYR A 113 -12.64 -5.37 10.58
C TYR A 113 -13.70 -6.47 10.63
N ILE A 114 -13.59 -7.42 11.58
CA ILE A 114 -14.62 -8.43 11.82
C ILE A 114 -15.93 -7.76 12.27
N ILE A 115 -15.86 -6.68 13.06
CA ILE A 115 -17.04 -5.96 13.59
C ILE A 115 -17.63 -5.02 12.54
N SER A 116 -16.81 -4.24 11.84
CA SER A 116 -17.25 -3.22 10.89
C SER A 116 -16.21 -2.98 9.78
N PRO A 117 -16.29 -3.73 8.67
CA PRO A 117 -15.44 -3.52 7.50
C PRO A 117 -15.57 -2.10 6.92
N GLN A 118 -16.80 -1.55 6.89
CA GLN A 118 -17.05 -0.19 6.37
C GLN A 118 -16.31 0.88 7.17
N PHE A 119 -16.28 0.75 8.50
CA PHE A 119 -15.49 1.64 9.34
C PHE A 119 -13.99 1.51 9.03
N CYS A 120 -13.48 0.29 8.93
CA CYS A 120 -12.07 0.04 8.61
C CYS A 120 -11.66 0.62 7.25
N HIS A 121 -12.44 0.41 6.19
CA HIS A 121 -12.15 1.01 4.89
C HIS A 121 -12.21 2.54 4.94
N ARG A 122 -13.18 3.13 5.64
CA ARG A 122 -13.23 4.57 5.81
C ARG A 122 -12.01 5.10 6.59
N PHE A 123 -11.56 4.36 7.59
CA PHE A 123 -10.39 4.68 8.38
C PHE A 123 -9.09 4.60 7.56
N VAL A 124 -8.92 3.55 6.75
CA VAL A 124 -7.79 3.42 5.81
C VAL A 124 -7.80 4.56 4.80
N GLY A 125 -8.95 4.88 4.19
CA GLY A 125 -9.03 6.02 3.26
C GLY A 125 -8.53 7.34 3.88
N TYR A 126 -8.84 7.59 5.17
CA TYR A 126 -8.27 8.76 5.87
C TYR A 126 -6.76 8.62 6.17
N ILE A 127 -6.23 7.42 6.40
CA ILE A 127 -4.78 7.20 6.49
C ILE A 127 -4.13 7.60 5.16
N GLU A 128 -4.72 7.20 4.04
CA GLU A 128 -4.15 7.50 2.71
C GLU A 128 -4.30 8.96 2.31
N GLU A 129 -5.31 9.68 2.81
CA GLU A 129 -5.33 11.15 2.75
C GLU A 129 -4.09 11.76 3.44
N GLU A 130 -3.73 11.25 4.63
CA GLU A 130 -2.54 11.71 5.35
C GLU A 130 -1.24 11.27 4.66
N ALA A 131 -1.22 10.10 4.01
CA ALA A 131 -0.10 9.61 3.21
C ALA A 131 0.12 10.50 1.98
N CYS A 132 -0.94 10.75 1.20
CA CYS A 132 -0.93 11.71 0.09
C CYS A 132 -0.38 13.08 0.51
N SER A 133 -0.85 13.61 1.65
CA SER A 133 -0.37 14.88 2.19
C SER A 133 1.12 14.81 2.59
N THR A 134 1.56 13.71 3.19
CA THR A 134 2.95 13.52 3.61
C THR A 134 3.88 13.43 2.41
N TYR A 135 3.53 12.64 1.39
CA TYR A 135 4.34 12.51 0.19
C TYR A 135 4.38 13.80 -0.63
N THR A 136 3.28 14.55 -0.70
CA THR A 136 3.27 15.87 -1.33
C THR A 136 4.29 16.80 -0.66
N LYS A 137 4.31 16.85 0.69
CA LYS A 137 5.31 17.64 1.43
C LYS A 137 6.75 17.17 1.18
N ILE A 138 6.97 15.86 1.04
CA ILE A 138 8.29 15.30 0.74
C ILE A 138 8.74 15.72 -0.66
N ILE A 139 7.84 15.64 -1.65
CA ILE A 139 8.08 16.08 -3.03
C ILE A 139 8.45 17.57 -3.04
N ASP A 140 7.64 18.42 -2.40
CA ASP A 140 7.90 19.87 -2.30
C ASP A 140 9.26 20.16 -1.63
N ALA A 141 9.57 19.43 -0.54
CA ALA A 141 10.85 19.58 0.15
C ALA A 141 12.04 19.19 -0.74
N ILE A 142 11.93 18.14 -1.55
CA ILE A 142 12.96 17.74 -2.51
C ILE A 142 13.10 18.80 -3.61
N GLU A 143 12.00 19.23 -4.23
CA GLU A 143 11.99 20.17 -5.35
C GLU A 143 12.53 21.55 -4.97
N THR A 144 12.29 22.00 -3.74
CA THR A 144 12.73 23.32 -3.23
C THR A 144 14.04 23.29 -2.43
N ALA A 145 14.61 22.10 -2.17
CA ALA A 145 15.85 21.96 -1.40
C ALA A 145 16.99 22.84 -1.97
N PRO A 146 17.83 23.47 -1.13
CA PRO A 146 19.01 24.17 -1.62
C PRO A 146 19.95 23.23 -2.38
N GLU A 147 20.47 23.70 -3.52
CA GLU A 147 21.46 22.95 -4.30
C GLU A 147 22.67 22.56 -3.43
N GLY A 148 23.13 21.32 -3.60
CA GLY A 148 24.21 20.74 -2.79
C GLY A 148 23.78 20.17 -1.43
N SER A 149 22.52 20.35 -1.01
CA SER A 149 21.98 19.60 0.14
C SER A 149 21.78 18.12 -0.19
N GLU A 150 21.77 17.26 0.84
CA GLU A 150 21.52 15.83 0.67
C GLU A 150 20.16 15.56 0.00
N LEU A 151 19.14 16.35 0.33
CA LEU A 151 17.79 16.19 -0.21
C LEU A 151 17.70 16.61 -1.68
N ALA A 152 18.45 17.63 -2.12
CA ALA A 152 18.48 18.05 -3.52
C ALA A 152 19.05 16.95 -4.44
N GLN A 153 19.93 16.07 -3.93
CA GLN A 153 20.50 14.96 -4.71
C GLN A 153 19.42 14.01 -5.24
N TRP A 154 18.30 13.83 -4.52
CA TRP A 154 17.21 12.94 -4.93
C TRP A 154 16.49 13.36 -6.22
N ARG A 155 16.71 14.58 -6.72
CA ARG A 155 16.21 15.00 -8.04
C ARG A 155 16.97 14.37 -9.20
N HIS A 156 18.18 13.86 -8.94
CA HIS A 156 19.09 13.36 -9.98
C HIS A 156 19.65 11.97 -9.64
N GLU A 157 19.58 11.55 -8.38
CA GLU A 157 19.95 10.22 -7.94
C GLU A 157 19.01 9.18 -8.55
N SER A 158 19.58 8.13 -9.15
CA SER A 158 18.82 7.02 -9.72
C SER A 158 18.06 6.27 -8.62
N ALA A 159 16.78 6.00 -8.87
CA ALA A 159 15.98 5.20 -7.95
C ALA A 159 16.53 3.76 -7.81
N PRO A 160 16.26 3.09 -6.67
CA PRO A 160 16.59 1.67 -6.53
C PRO A 160 16.04 0.83 -7.70
N LYS A 161 16.83 -0.14 -8.18
CA LYS A 161 16.44 -1.00 -9.33
C LYS A 161 15.07 -1.68 -9.17
N ILE A 162 14.70 -2.02 -7.94
CA ILE A 162 13.39 -2.58 -7.60
C ILE A 162 12.26 -1.61 -7.97
N ALA A 163 12.42 -0.32 -7.65
CA ALA A 163 11.47 0.74 -7.96
C ALA A 163 11.35 0.97 -9.47
N ILE A 164 12.50 1.14 -10.14
CA ILE A 164 12.55 1.33 -11.60
C ILE A 164 11.82 0.19 -12.30
N SER A 165 12.05 -1.05 -11.86
CA SER A 165 11.44 -2.24 -12.47
C SER A 165 9.95 -2.37 -12.16
N TYR A 166 9.53 -1.98 -10.95
CA TYR A 166 8.14 -2.09 -10.50
C TYR A 166 7.26 -1.01 -11.14
N TRP A 167 7.62 0.27 -11.00
CA TRP A 167 6.87 1.41 -11.56
C TRP A 167 7.22 1.77 -13.00
N LYS A 168 8.16 1.05 -13.62
CA LYS A 168 8.58 1.30 -15.02
C LYS A 168 9.04 2.74 -15.26
N LEU A 169 9.86 3.27 -14.34
CA LEU A 169 10.30 4.68 -14.35
C LEU A 169 11.25 5.08 -15.50
N GLY A 170 11.54 4.18 -16.44
CA GLY A 170 12.54 4.38 -17.49
C GLY A 170 13.98 4.14 -17.00
N THR A 171 14.95 4.29 -17.91
CA THR A 171 16.38 4.06 -17.62
C THR A 171 16.96 5.09 -16.65
N ASP A 172 16.41 6.29 -16.66
CA ASP A 172 16.91 7.45 -15.91
C ASP A 172 15.97 7.85 -14.77
N GLY A 173 15.10 6.92 -14.34
CA GLY A 173 14.14 7.17 -13.26
C GLY A 173 14.83 7.57 -11.94
N THR A 174 14.42 8.70 -11.39
CA THR A 174 15.05 9.29 -10.20
C THR A 174 14.33 8.91 -8.91
N VAL A 175 14.97 9.15 -7.75
CA VAL A 175 14.32 9.01 -6.44
C VAL A 175 13.09 9.91 -6.33
N LEU A 176 13.11 11.12 -6.91
CA LEU A 176 11.94 11.99 -6.98
C LEU A 176 10.79 11.36 -7.77
N ASP A 177 11.06 10.76 -8.93
CA ASP A 177 10.05 10.09 -9.75
C ASP A 177 9.43 8.89 -9.03
N MET A 178 10.27 8.12 -8.33
CA MET A 178 9.82 7.03 -7.46
C MET A 178 8.87 7.54 -6.37
N ILE A 179 9.19 8.64 -5.68
CA ILE A 179 8.32 9.19 -4.63
C ILE A 179 7.00 9.71 -5.23
N LYS A 180 7.03 10.28 -6.43
CA LYS A 180 5.82 10.69 -7.17
C LYS A 180 4.95 9.47 -7.52
N ALA A 181 5.56 8.35 -7.90
CA ALA A 181 4.85 7.11 -8.19
C ALA A 181 4.20 6.51 -6.92
N VAL A 182 4.95 6.43 -5.81
CA VAL A 182 4.39 6.00 -4.50
C VAL A 182 3.19 6.88 -4.12
N ARG A 183 3.31 8.21 -4.22
CA ARG A 183 2.19 9.13 -3.95
C ARG A 183 0.97 8.90 -4.84
N ALA A 184 1.15 8.42 -6.07
CA ALA A 184 0.04 8.08 -6.96
C ALA A 184 -0.66 6.80 -6.50
N ASP A 185 0.09 5.79 -6.07
CA ASP A 185 -0.46 4.56 -5.48
C ASP A 185 -1.28 4.89 -4.21
N GLU A 186 -0.78 5.76 -3.32
CA GLU A 186 -1.55 6.20 -2.14
C GLU A 186 -2.88 6.90 -2.49
N ALA A 187 -2.91 7.63 -3.61
CA ALA A 187 -4.13 8.28 -4.06
C ALA A 187 -5.14 7.26 -4.59
N GLU A 188 -4.68 6.20 -5.25
CA GLU A 188 -5.52 5.06 -5.63
C GLU A 188 -6.07 4.36 -4.39
N HIS A 189 -5.22 4.01 -3.42
CA HIS A 189 -5.63 3.35 -2.18
C HIS A 189 -6.66 4.18 -1.40
N ARG A 190 -6.47 5.50 -1.32
CA ARG A 190 -7.44 6.46 -0.75
C ARG A 190 -8.80 6.33 -1.41
N ASP A 191 -8.83 6.46 -2.73
CA ASP A 191 -10.08 6.52 -3.49
C ASP A 191 -10.81 5.17 -3.45
N VAL A 192 -10.07 4.08 -3.59
CA VAL A 192 -10.58 2.71 -3.47
C VAL A 192 -11.18 2.47 -2.08
N ASN A 193 -10.46 2.77 -1.00
CA ASN A 193 -10.95 2.52 0.34
C ASN A 193 -12.16 3.42 0.70
N HIS A 194 -12.18 4.66 0.24
CA HIS A 194 -13.38 5.50 0.39
C HIS A 194 -14.58 4.98 -0.39
N LEU A 195 -14.37 4.52 -1.63
CA LEU A 195 -15.43 3.93 -2.45
C LEU A 195 -15.98 2.65 -1.80
N VAL A 196 -15.11 1.72 -1.41
CA VAL A 196 -15.52 0.45 -0.80
C VAL A 196 -16.21 0.63 0.54
N SER A 197 -15.88 1.70 1.30
CA SER A 197 -16.61 2.01 2.54
C SER A 197 -18.11 2.28 2.35
N GLY A 198 -18.53 2.64 1.13
CA GLY A 198 -19.93 2.87 0.76
C GLY A 198 -20.62 1.68 0.08
N LEU A 199 -19.92 0.58 -0.17
CA LEU A 199 -20.50 -0.59 -0.83
C LEU A 199 -21.37 -1.40 0.14
N GLU A 200 -22.51 -1.87 -0.37
CA GLU A 200 -23.34 -2.84 0.31
C GLU A 200 -22.76 -4.26 0.18
N GLU A 201 -23.14 -5.09 1.14
CA GLU A 201 -22.68 -6.47 1.19
C GLU A 201 -23.18 -7.27 -0.04
N GLY A 202 -22.25 -7.83 -0.82
CA GLY A 202 -22.56 -8.59 -2.03
C GLY A 202 -22.48 -7.78 -3.33
N GLN A 203 -22.18 -6.47 -3.27
CA GLN A 203 -21.85 -5.71 -4.47
C GLN A 203 -20.49 -6.11 -5.03
N PHE A 204 -20.40 -6.15 -6.36
CA PHE A 204 -19.16 -6.44 -7.08
C PHE A 204 -18.20 -5.28 -6.96
N ASN A 205 -16.90 -5.58 -7.04
CA ASN A 205 -15.86 -4.57 -7.14
C ASN A 205 -16.11 -3.74 -8.42
N PRO A 206 -16.40 -2.44 -8.31
CA PRO A 206 -16.69 -1.59 -9.46
C PRO A 206 -15.49 -1.39 -10.38
N LEU A 207 -14.28 -1.70 -9.91
CA LEU A 207 -13.02 -1.60 -10.66
C LEU A 207 -12.52 -2.97 -11.15
N TYR A 208 -13.27 -4.05 -10.91
CA TYR A 208 -12.88 -5.38 -11.33
C TYR A 208 -13.30 -5.64 -12.78
N ASP A 209 -12.31 -5.78 -13.66
CA ASP A 209 -12.49 -6.37 -14.97
C ASP A 209 -12.23 -7.89 -14.91
N PRO A 210 -13.26 -8.75 -15.02
CA PRO A 210 -13.10 -10.21 -15.02
C PRO A 210 -12.26 -10.73 -16.21
N GLN A 211 -12.04 -9.94 -17.25
CA GLN A 211 -11.24 -10.33 -18.41
C GLN A 211 -9.76 -9.95 -18.28
N ALA A 212 -9.41 -9.05 -17.36
CA ALA A 212 -8.07 -8.44 -17.30
C ALA A 212 -6.98 -9.35 -16.69
N LYS A 213 -7.33 -10.42 -15.96
CA LYS A 213 -6.35 -11.27 -15.24
C LYS A 213 -6.70 -12.75 -15.25
N LEU A 214 -6.80 -13.35 -16.43
CA LEU A 214 -6.69 -14.81 -16.54
C LEU A 214 -5.27 -15.16 -16.97
N ASP A 215 -4.49 -15.75 -16.06
CA ASP A 215 -3.09 -16.08 -16.27
C ASP A 215 -2.94 -16.97 -17.52
N THR A 216 -2.23 -16.46 -18.53
CA THR A 216 -2.02 -17.11 -19.83
C THR A 216 -1.42 -18.51 -19.67
N MET A 217 -0.62 -18.74 -18.61
CA MET A 217 -0.05 -20.04 -18.31
C MET A 217 -1.11 -21.04 -17.84
N LEU A 218 -2.02 -20.62 -16.97
CA LEU A 218 -3.10 -21.47 -16.47
C LEU A 218 -4.08 -21.81 -17.59
N LEU A 219 -4.37 -20.84 -18.47
CA LEU A 219 -5.10 -21.05 -19.71
C LEU A 219 -4.40 -22.03 -20.64
N LYS A 220 -3.07 -21.96 -20.77
CA LYS A 220 -2.30 -22.91 -21.57
C LYS A 220 -2.47 -24.33 -21.03
N TYR A 221 -2.24 -24.56 -19.73
CA TYR A 221 -2.39 -25.89 -19.15
C TYR A 221 -3.83 -26.42 -19.23
N VAL A 222 -4.83 -25.56 -18.99
CA VAL A 222 -6.24 -25.95 -19.15
C VAL A 222 -6.53 -26.30 -20.61
N LYS A 223 -6.04 -25.52 -21.57
CA LYS A 223 -6.19 -25.81 -23.00
C LYS A 223 -5.53 -27.14 -23.36
N ASP A 224 -4.28 -27.34 -22.96
CA ASP A 224 -3.51 -28.57 -23.22
C ASP A 224 -4.21 -29.82 -22.63
N ILE A 225 -4.85 -29.70 -21.45
CA ILE A 225 -5.64 -30.78 -20.83
C ILE A 225 -6.99 -31.00 -21.53
N MET A 226 -7.63 -29.91 -21.98
CA MET A 226 -8.97 -29.93 -22.57
C MET A 226 -8.98 -30.29 -24.06
N GLU A 227 -7.83 -30.32 -24.72
CA GLU A 227 -7.64 -30.93 -26.04
C GLU A 227 -7.90 -32.44 -25.95
N LYS A 228 -9.18 -32.84 -26.09
CA LYS A 228 -9.58 -34.25 -26.17
C LYS A 228 -8.94 -34.85 -27.44
N PRO A 229 -8.29 -36.03 -27.37
CA PRO A 229 -7.83 -36.71 -28.56
C PRO A 229 -9.03 -36.95 -29.48
N GLN A 230 -8.90 -36.58 -30.76
CA GLN A 230 -9.92 -36.89 -31.77
C GLN A 230 -10.16 -38.40 -31.72
N ARG A 231 -11.38 -38.80 -31.33
CA ARG A 231 -11.79 -40.20 -31.41
C ARG A 231 -11.70 -40.60 -32.88
N SER A 232 -10.73 -41.45 -33.22
CA SER A 232 -10.68 -42.13 -34.51
C SER A 232 -12.01 -42.87 -34.70
N GLN A 233 -12.76 -42.48 -35.72
CA GLN A 233 -13.98 -43.14 -36.16
C GLN A 233 -13.69 -44.55 -36.68
#